data_AF-A0A318JCM4-F1
#
_entry.id   AF-A0A318JCM4-F1
#
_cell.length_a   1.000
_cell.length_b   1.000
_cell.length_c   1.000
_cell.angle_alpha   90.00
_cell.angle_beta   90.00
_cell.angle_gamma   90.00
#
_symmetry.space_group_name_H-M   'P 1'
#
loop_
_entity.id
_entity.type
_entity.pdbx_description
1 polymer ?
#
loop_
_entity_poly.entity_id
_entity_poly.type
_entity_poly.pdbx_seq_one_letter_code
_entity_poly.pdbx_strand_id
1 'polypeptide(L)'
;MSKSEHNEPASSEVTGTFHYQELIESRLGQPIAADLLEAEAQRLAASPGAKLAAGRVALGWTVEQVAAQLKLAPRQIIALEKDDYPTLPEAAIVKGFTRAYAKLVKLDPDPILALIAIDADKIKRQATQSGATKRPGNPPANQAFPLGIVICLCIAAALAYAYFNLQH
;
A
#
# COMPACT_ATOMS: atom_id res chain seq x y z
N MET A 1 -38.11 0.54 -79.94
CA MET A 1 -37.26 1.68 -79.57
C MET A 1 -36.91 1.51 -78.10
N SER A 2 -35.79 0.88 -77.74
CA SER A 2 -34.42 1.40 -77.75
C SER A 2 -33.96 1.62 -76.30
N LYS A 3 -33.26 0.59 -75.81
CA LYS A 3 -32.09 0.60 -74.90
C LYS A 3 -31.65 1.95 -74.30
N SER A 4 -31.42 1.93 -72.99
CA SER A 4 -30.12 2.22 -72.33
C SER A 4 -30.35 2.17 -70.81
N GLU A 5 -29.97 1.08 -70.14
CA GLU A 5 -28.67 0.97 -69.43
C GLU A 5 -28.41 2.12 -68.47
N HIS A 6 -28.55 1.85 -67.17
CA HIS A 6 -27.76 2.40 -66.06
C HIS A 6 -27.91 1.38 -64.91
N ASN A 7 -27.08 0.34 -64.93
CA ASN A 7 -25.86 0.20 -64.12
C ASN A 7 -26.17 -0.16 -62.66
N GLU A 8 -26.20 -1.48 -62.39
CA GLU A 8 -25.94 -2.01 -61.04
C GLU A 8 -24.51 -1.66 -60.63
N PRO A 9 -24.32 -1.32 -59.35
CA PRO A 9 -23.30 -2.08 -58.64
C PRO A 9 -23.89 -2.74 -57.40
N ALA A 10 -23.89 -4.07 -57.44
CA ALA A 10 -23.54 -4.97 -56.34
C ALA A 10 -23.39 -4.30 -54.97
N SER A 11 -24.47 -4.29 -54.18
CA SER A 11 -24.34 -4.17 -52.73
C SER A 11 -24.08 -5.55 -52.14
N SER A 12 -22.92 -6.12 -52.49
CA SER A 12 -22.33 -7.27 -51.83
C SER A 12 -21.60 -6.82 -50.57
N GLU A 13 -22.31 -6.29 -49.58
CA GLU A 13 -21.69 -5.91 -48.31
C GLU A 13 -22.63 -6.11 -47.15
N VAL A 14 -22.73 -7.34 -46.64
CA VAL A 14 -22.74 -7.57 -45.18
C VAL A 14 -22.16 -8.96 -44.87
N THR A 15 -20.93 -9.25 -45.31
CA THR A 15 -20.14 -10.40 -44.81
C THR A 15 -19.14 -9.92 -43.75
N GLY A 16 -19.52 -8.92 -42.95
CA GLY A 16 -18.66 -8.33 -41.92
C GLY A 16 -19.11 -8.64 -40.48
N THR A 17 -20.39 -8.92 -40.25
CA THR A 17 -20.94 -9.03 -38.88
C THR A 17 -20.55 -10.32 -38.18
N PHE A 18 -20.47 -11.45 -38.91
CA PHE A 18 -20.12 -12.73 -38.30
C PHE A 18 -18.65 -12.79 -37.86
N HIS A 19 -17.77 -12.11 -38.60
CA HIS A 19 -16.34 -12.13 -38.33
C HIS A 19 -15.96 -11.38 -37.04
N TYR A 20 -16.73 -10.37 -36.63
CA TYR A 20 -16.48 -9.68 -35.35
C TYR A 20 -16.93 -10.49 -34.13
N GLN A 21 -18.04 -11.23 -34.23
CA GLN A 21 -18.54 -12.03 -33.12
C GLN A 21 -17.61 -13.20 -32.83
N GLU A 22 -17.13 -13.89 -33.86
CA GLU A 22 -16.16 -14.98 -33.71
C GLU A 22 -14.77 -14.47 -33.26
N LEU A 23 -14.35 -13.27 -33.68
CA LEU A 23 -13.14 -12.61 -33.16
C LEU A 23 -13.29 -12.19 -31.70
N ILE A 24 -14.46 -11.72 -31.29
CA ILE A 24 -14.75 -11.37 -29.89
C ILE A 24 -14.82 -12.65 -29.06
N GLU A 25 -15.51 -13.69 -29.50
CA GLU A 25 -15.57 -14.97 -28.78
C GLU A 25 -14.23 -15.72 -28.77
N SER A 26 -13.42 -15.62 -29.82
CA SER A 26 -12.05 -16.12 -29.86
C SER A 26 -11.10 -15.34 -28.95
N ARG A 27 -11.28 -14.01 -28.84
CA ARG A 27 -10.49 -13.14 -27.95
C ARG A 27 -10.98 -13.18 -26.49
N LEU A 28 -12.27 -13.42 -26.26
CA LEU A 28 -12.92 -13.52 -24.95
C LEU A 28 -13.04 -14.98 -24.46
N GLY A 29 -12.63 -15.96 -25.28
CA GLY A 29 -12.73 -17.40 -25.03
C GLY A 29 -11.56 -18.02 -24.27
N GLN A 30 -10.56 -17.23 -23.86
CA GLN A 30 -9.64 -17.57 -22.77
C GLN A 30 -9.52 -16.36 -21.83
N PRO A 31 -9.49 -16.61 -20.51
CA PRO A 31 -10.08 -15.73 -19.53
C PRO A 31 -9.18 -14.52 -19.25
N ILE A 32 -9.52 -13.37 -19.85
CA ILE A 32 -9.01 -12.05 -19.40
C ILE A 32 -9.16 -11.96 -17.86
N ALA A 33 -10.23 -12.52 -17.31
CA ALA A 33 -10.45 -12.61 -15.88
C ALA A 33 -9.43 -13.47 -15.11
N ALA A 34 -8.96 -14.60 -15.66
CA ALA A 34 -7.99 -15.44 -14.94
C ALA A 34 -6.57 -14.89 -15.06
N ASP A 35 -6.19 -14.31 -16.20
CA ASP A 35 -4.88 -13.66 -16.36
C ASP A 35 -4.75 -12.44 -15.43
N LEU A 36 -5.82 -11.64 -15.28
CA LEU A 36 -5.86 -10.52 -14.35
C LEU A 36 -5.84 -10.98 -12.88
N LEU A 37 -6.58 -12.05 -12.55
CA LEU A 37 -6.60 -12.62 -11.21
C LEU A 37 -5.24 -13.21 -10.82
N GLU A 38 -4.59 -13.92 -11.75
CA GLU A 38 -3.25 -14.49 -11.57
C GLU A 38 -2.21 -13.37 -11.39
N ALA A 39 -2.28 -12.31 -12.20
CA ALA A 39 -1.42 -11.15 -12.05
C ALA A 39 -1.64 -10.44 -10.69
N GLU A 40 -2.88 -10.35 -10.20
CA GLU A 40 -3.17 -9.77 -8.89
C GLU A 40 -2.70 -10.65 -7.74
N ALA A 41 -2.89 -11.97 -7.83
CA ALA A 41 -2.38 -12.94 -6.86
C ALA A 41 -0.85 -12.89 -6.77
N GLN A 42 -0.15 -12.79 -7.90
CA GLN A 42 1.31 -12.65 -7.96
C GLN A 42 1.78 -11.33 -7.33
N ARG A 43 1.03 -10.23 -7.53
CA ARG A 43 1.33 -8.95 -6.87
C ARG A 43 1.15 -9.02 -5.37
N LEU A 44 0.08 -9.66 -4.90
CA LEU A 44 -0.17 -9.89 -3.48
C LEU A 44 0.90 -10.80 -2.87
N ALA A 45 1.31 -11.86 -3.55
CA ALA A 45 2.39 -12.74 -3.12
C ALA A 45 3.76 -12.03 -3.08
N ALA A 46 3.96 -11.02 -3.93
CA ALA A 46 5.16 -10.19 -3.97
C ALA A 46 5.16 -9.05 -2.95
N SER A 47 4.07 -8.86 -2.18
CA SER A 47 3.94 -7.77 -1.24
C SER A 47 4.94 -7.89 -0.06
N PRO A 48 5.28 -6.78 0.61
CA PRO A 48 6.14 -6.80 1.80
C PRO A 48 5.63 -7.76 2.88
N GLY A 49 4.33 -7.69 3.20
CA GLY A 49 3.67 -8.55 4.18
C GLY A 49 3.71 -10.02 3.80
N ALA A 50 3.43 -10.34 2.53
CA ALA A 50 3.48 -11.71 2.03
C ALA A 50 4.90 -12.32 2.12
N LYS A 51 5.94 -11.53 1.83
CA LYS A 51 7.33 -11.97 1.99
C LYS A 51 7.70 -12.29 3.44
N LEU A 52 7.25 -11.46 4.38
CA LEU A 52 7.45 -11.73 5.82
C LEU A 52 6.70 -12.99 6.27
N ALA A 53 5.44 -13.14 5.86
CA ALA A 53 4.63 -14.33 6.15
C ALA A 53 5.27 -15.60 5.58
N ALA A 54 5.78 -15.56 4.34
CA ALA A 54 6.49 -16.66 3.71
C ALA A 54 7.76 -17.03 4.50
N GLY A 55 8.53 -16.04 4.94
CA GLY A 55 9.69 -16.27 5.81
C GLY A 55 9.33 -16.95 7.13
N ARG A 56 8.24 -16.51 7.78
CA ARG A 56 7.72 -17.14 9.00
C ARG A 56 7.32 -18.61 8.77
N VAL A 57 6.56 -18.86 7.70
CA VAL A 57 6.12 -20.22 7.33
C VAL A 57 7.31 -21.12 6.99
N ALA A 58 8.32 -20.60 6.28
CA ALA A 58 9.53 -21.35 5.93
C ALA A 58 10.35 -21.77 7.18
N LEU A 59 10.27 -21.00 8.26
CA LEU A 59 10.86 -21.36 9.55
C LEU A 59 9.95 -22.23 10.41
N GLY A 60 8.71 -22.49 9.99
CA GLY A 60 7.73 -23.27 10.75
C GLY A 60 7.17 -22.54 11.98
N TRP A 61 7.23 -21.20 12.00
CA TRP A 61 6.82 -20.41 13.16
C TRP A 61 5.35 -20.01 13.11
N THR A 62 4.70 -20.00 14.27
CA THR A 62 3.35 -19.44 14.42
C THR A 62 3.41 -17.92 14.54
N VAL A 63 2.26 -17.27 14.31
CA VAL A 63 2.12 -15.82 14.47
C VAL A 63 2.41 -15.42 15.92
N GLU A 64 1.97 -16.22 16.90
CA GLU A 64 2.17 -15.99 18.32
C GLU A 64 3.65 -16.08 18.72
N GLN A 65 4.40 -17.01 18.12
CA GLN A 65 5.85 -17.15 18.37
C GLN A 65 6.62 -15.92 17.85
N VAL A 66 6.30 -15.46 16.63
CA VAL A 66 6.87 -14.21 16.11
C VAL A 66 6.48 -13.02 16.98
N ALA A 67 5.21 -12.91 17.35
CA ALA A 67 4.67 -11.82 18.18
C ALA A 67 5.41 -11.75 19.52
N ALA A 68 5.60 -12.89 20.19
CA ALA A 68 6.35 -12.98 21.44
C ALA A 68 7.82 -12.52 21.28
N GLN A 69 8.49 -12.96 20.22
CA GLN A 69 9.89 -12.63 19.97
C GLN A 69 10.10 -11.13 19.64
N LEU A 70 9.15 -10.53 18.93
CA LEU A 70 9.17 -9.11 18.58
C LEU A 70 8.53 -8.20 19.65
N LYS A 71 7.97 -8.79 20.72
CA LYS A 71 7.21 -8.08 21.77
C LYS A 71 6.04 -7.25 21.19
N LEU A 72 5.35 -7.83 20.21
CA LEU A 72 4.18 -7.25 19.57
C LEU A 72 2.93 -8.06 19.89
N ALA A 73 1.75 -7.44 19.76
CA ALA A 73 0.50 -8.17 19.82
C ALA A 73 0.33 -9.03 18.55
N PRO A 74 -0.24 -10.25 18.62
CA PRO A 74 -0.48 -11.09 17.43
C PRO A 74 -1.25 -10.36 16.33
N ARG A 75 -2.19 -9.48 16.71
CA ARG A 75 -2.95 -8.66 15.76
C ARG A 75 -2.07 -7.72 14.92
N GLN A 76 -0.97 -7.22 15.49
CA GLN A 76 -0.01 -6.37 14.78
C GLN A 76 0.83 -7.18 13.79
N ILE A 77 1.20 -8.42 14.12
CA ILE A 77 1.87 -9.32 13.18
C ILE A 77 0.95 -9.64 12.00
N ILE A 78 -0.31 -9.94 12.27
CA ILE A 78 -1.32 -10.19 11.22
C ILE A 78 -1.49 -8.95 10.33
N ALA A 79 -1.55 -7.76 10.91
CA ALA A 79 -1.64 -6.52 10.14
C ALA A 79 -0.40 -6.29 9.27
N LEU A 80 0.81 -6.57 9.78
CA LEU A 80 2.06 -6.50 8.99
C LEU A 80 2.05 -7.50 7.83
N GLU A 81 1.58 -8.73 8.06
CA GLU A 81 1.50 -9.77 7.01
C GLU A 81 0.45 -9.47 5.93
N LYS A 82 -0.57 -8.67 6.27
CA LYS A 82 -1.64 -8.24 5.35
C LYS A 82 -1.38 -6.89 4.69
N ASP A 83 -0.23 -6.27 4.94
CA ASP A 83 0.07 -4.88 4.55
C ASP A 83 -0.98 -3.86 5.04
N ASP A 84 -1.66 -4.17 6.15
CA ASP A 84 -2.70 -3.35 6.75
C ASP A 84 -2.10 -2.29 7.69
N TYR A 85 -1.26 -1.45 7.12
CA TYR A 85 -0.53 -0.39 7.83
C TYR A 85 -1.44 0.65 8.53
N PRO A 86 -2.63 1.01 8.03
CA PRO A 86 -3.52 1.94 8.72
C PRO A 86 -3.98 1.47 10.11
N THR A 87 -3.97 0.15 10.36
CA THR A 87 -4.35 -0.41 11.67
C THR A 87 -3.20 -0.46 12.67
N LEU A 88 -1.99 -0.07 12.26
CA LEU A 88 -0.80 -0.04 13.10
C LEU A 88 -0.57 1.36 13.73
N PRO A 89 0.03 1.43 14.93
CA PRO A 89 0.46 2.70 15.51
C PRO A 89 1.51 3.36 14.60
N GLU A 90 1.27 4.62 14.22
CA GLU A 90 2.14 5.57 13.50
C GLU A 90 3.08 5.00 12.41
N ALA A 91 2.96 5.49 11.17
CA ALA A 91 3.70 4.96 10.01
C ALA A 91 5.24 4.89 10.16
N ALA A 92 5.83 5.72 11.03
CA ALA A 92 7.27 5.67 11.34
C ALA A 92 7.67 4.38 12.07
N ILE A 93 6.80 3.83 12.91
CA ILE A 93 7.06 2.66 13.75
C ILE A 93 6.96 1.38 12.92
N VAL A 94 6.05 1.34 11.93
CA VAL A 94 5.85 0.22 11.01
C VAL A 94 7.17 -0.23 10.37
N LYS A 95 7.98 0.72 9.86
CA LYS A 95 9.28 0.40 9.25
C LYS A 95 10.24 -0.27 10.24
N GLY A 96 10.20 0.13 11.51
CA GLY A 96 10.97 -0.49 12.59
C GLY A 96 10.54 -1.94 12.81
N PHE A 97 9.23 -2.19 12.88
CA PHE A 97 8.68 -3.54 13.04
C PHE A 97 8.97 -4.43 11.83
N THR A 98 8.79 -3.93 10.60
CA THR A 98 9.15 -4.64 9.37
C THR A 98 10.62 -5.06 9.37
N ARG A 99 11.53 -4.15 9.74
CA ARG A 99 12.97 -4.46 9.81
C ARG A 99 13.27 -5.54 10.86
N ALA A 100 12.68 -5.43 12.04
CA ALA A 100 12.88 -6.41 13.11
C ALA A 100 12.34 -7.79 12.71
N TYR A 101 11.16 -7.83 12.08
CA TYR A 101 10.56 -9.06 11.58
C TYR A 101 11.41 -9.69 10.46
N ALA A 102 11.81 -8.92 9.45
CA ALA A 102 12.68 -9.43 8.37
C ALA A 102 13.95 -10.09 8.91
N LYS A 103 14.64 -9.43 9.86
CA LYS A 103 15.82 -9.99 10.53
C LYS A 103 15.50 -11.27 11.29
N LEU A 104 14.37 -11.32 11.98
CA LEU A 104 13.94 -12.49 12.73
C LEU A 104 13.72 -13.70 11.81
N VAL A 105 13.11 -13.49 10.65
CA VAL A 105 12.89 -14.54 9.64
C VAL A 105 14.08 -14.74 8.69
N LYS A 106 15.25 -14.17 9.01
CA LYS A 106 16.50 -14.29 8.24
C LYS A 106 16.39 -13.79 6.79
N LEU A 107 15.52 -12.81 6.55
CA LEU A 107 15.42 -12.09 5.29
C LEU A 107 16.20 -10.78 5.35
N ASP A 108 16.65 -10.31 4.20
CA ASP A 108 17.23 -8.97 4.07
C ASP A 108 16.12 -7.89 4.22
N PRO A 109 16.22 -6.99 5.21
CA PRO A 109 15.20 -5.95 5.42
C PRO A 109 15.17 -4.89 4.31
N ASP A 110 16.29 -4.58 3.67
CA ASP A 110 16.39 -3.45 2.73
C ASP A 110 15.46 -3.59 1.50
N PRO A 111 15.42 -4.74 0.79
CA PRO A 111 14.49 -4.92 -0.33
C PRO A 111 13.02 -4.89 0.11
N ILE A 112 12.70 -5.33 1.33
CA ILE A 112 11.32 -5.32 1.86
C ILE A 112 10.90 -3.88 2.19
N LEU A 113 11.78 -3.11 2.83
CA LEU A 113 11.52 -1.71 3.14
C LEU A 113 11.38 -0.84 1.89
N ALA A 114 12.15 -1.15 0.83
CA ALA A 114 12.02 -0.47 -0.46
C ALA A 114 10.63 -0.63 -1.07
N LEU A 115 10.04 -1.82 -0.97
CA LEU A 115 8.67 -2.08 -1.44
C LEU A 115 7.62 -1.24 -0.68
N ILE A 116 7.74 -1.16 0.65
CA ILE A 116 6.85 -0.31 1.47
C ILE A 116 6.94 1.17 1.06
N ALA A 117 8.15 1.65 0.73
CA ALA A 117 8.36 3.03 0.28
C ALA A 117 7.68 3.30 -1.08
N ILE A 118 7.79 2.36 -2.01
CA ILE A 118 7.13 2.43 -3.33
C ILE A 118 5.61 2.51 -3.17
N ASP A 119 5.02 1.68 -2.30
CA ASP A 119 3.58 1.65 -2.05
C ASP A 119 3.08 2.97 -1.44
N ALA A 120 3.81 3.50 -0.45
CA ALA A 120 3.50 4.78 0.17
C ALA A 120 3.56 5.96 -0.83
N ASP A 121 4.58 5.98 -1.70
CA ASP A 121 4.73 7.00 -2.73
C ASP A 121 3.63 6.90 -3.80
N LYS A 122 3.21 5.70 -4.17
CA LYS A 122 2.13 5.47 -5.12
C LYS A 122 0.80 6.00 -4.59
N ILE A 123 0.48 5.71 -3.32
CA ILE A 123 -0.72 6.24 -2.65
C ILE A 123 -0.69 7.77 -2.63
N LYS A 124 0.46 8.38 -2.30
CA LYS A 124 0.61 9.84 -2.27
C LYS A 124 0.45 10.47 -3.65
N ARG A 125 1.02 9.88 -4.70
CA ARG A 125 0.92 10.37 -6.09
C ARG A 125 -0.51 10.27 -6.64
N GLN A 126 -1.22 9.19 -6.32
CA GLN A 126 -2.62 9.03 -6.73
C GLN A 126 -3.54 10.04 -6.03
N ALA A 127 -3.29 10.30 -4.74
CA ALA A 127 -4.03 11.32 -3.98
C ALA A 127 -3.77 12.75 -4.51
N THR A 128 -2.55 13.07 -4.95
CA THR A 128 -2.25 14.39 -5.54
C THR A 128 -2.69 14.54 -7.00
N GLN A 129 -2.80 13.46 -7.77
CA GLN A 129 -3.28 13.50 -9.16
C GLN A 129 -4.81 13.60 -9.28
N SER A 130 -5.57 13.04 -8.34
CA SER A 130 -7.04 13.18 -8.31
C SER A 130 -7.55 14.51 -7.72
N GLY A 131 -6.65 15.40 -7.27
CA GLY A 131 -6.97 16.64 -6.56
C GLY A 131 -6.75 17.95 -7.35
N ALA A 132 -6.62 17.92 -8.68
CA ALA A 132 -6.37 19.11 -9.49
C ALA A 132 -7.62 19.99 -9.74
N THR A 133 -8.31 20.42 -8.68
CA THR A 133 -9.05 21.70 -8.66
C THR A 133 -8.48 22.55 -7.54
N LYS A 134 -7.42 23.28 -7.86
CA LYS A 134 -6.70 24.20 -6.99
C LYS A 134 -7.64 25.36 -6.57
N ARG A 135 -8.22 25.31 -5.37
CA ARG A 135 -8.76 26.49 -4.70
C ARG A 135 -7.62 27.15 -3.91
N PRO A 136 -7.30 28.44 -4.08
CA PRO A 136 -6.42 29.16 -3.17
C PRO A 136 -7.23 29.60 -1.95
N GLY A 137 -6.80 29.29 -0.73
CA GLY A 137 -7.52 29.74 0.46
C GLY A 137 -6.94 29.28 1.80
N ASN A 138 -6.15 30.18 2.39
CA ASN A 138 -5.64 30.29 3.76
C ASN A 138 -4.40 29.46 4.22
N PRO A 139 -3.42 30.11 4.89
CA PRO A 139 -2.30 29.44 5.55
C PRO A 139 -2.73 28.71 6.84
N PRO A 140 -1.97 27.69 7.28
CA PRO A 140 -2.32 26.89 8.45
C PRO A 140 -2.10 27.69 9.75
N ALA A 141 -3.18 27.96 10.48
CA ALA A 141 -3.12 28.39 11.87
C ALA A 141 -3.17 27.17 12.79
N ASN A 142 -2.28 27.17 13.79
CA ASN A 142 -2.21 26.28 14.95
C ASN A 142 -1.35 25.01 14.79
N GLN A 143 -0.04 25.24 14.64
CA GLN A 143 0.97 24.34 15.23
C GLN A 143 0.74 24.29 16.74
N ALA A 144 0.17 23.18 17.22
CA ALA A 144 0.17 22.85 18.64
C ALA A 144 1.64 22.68 19.08
N PHE A 145 2.18 23.70 19.73
CA PHE A 145 3.43 23.58 20.49
C PHE A 145 3.31 22.39 21.45
N PRO A 146 4.27 21.46 21.49
CA PRO A 146 4.18 20.33 22.38
C PRO A 146 4.27 20.83 23.83
N LEU A 147 3.21 20.62 24.62
CA LEU A 147 3.16 20.87 26.06
C LEU A 147 4.31 20.20 26.86
N GLY A 148 5.13 19.36 26.22
CA GLY A 148 6.29 18.71 26.82
C GLY A 148 7.37 19.68 27.33
N ILE A 149 7.58 20.83 26.68
CA ILE A 149 8.63 21.78 27.11
C ILE A 149 8.25 22.46 28.44
N VAL A 150 6.96 22.78 28.63
CA VAL A 150 6.47 23.41 29.88
C VAL A 150 6.60 22.43 31.05
N ILE A 151 6.27 21.15 30.84
CA ILE A 151 6.41 20.11 31.87
C ILE A 151 7.89 19.91 32.24
N CYS A 152 8.81 19.86 31.27
CA CYS A 152 10.24 19.74 31.55
C CYS A 152 10.79 20.95 32.34
N LEU A 153 10.36 22.17 32.02
CA LEU A 153 10.77 23.38 32.75
C LEU A 153 10.21 23.41 34.18
N CYS A 154 8.96 22.98 34.40
CA CYS A 154 8.38 22.87 35.73
C CYS A 154 9.12 21.86 36.61
N ILE A 155 9.49 20.70 36.05
CA ILE A 155 10.26 19.68 36.77
C ILE A 155 11.66 20.20 37.10
N ALA A 156 12.34 20.83 36.15
CA ALA A 156 13.67 21.41 36.38
C ALA A 156 13.65 22.50 37.47
N ALA A 157 12.64 23.38 37.45
CA ALA A 157 12.46 24.42 38.46
C ALA A 157 12.17 23.84 39.85
N ALA A 158 11.33 22.81 39.96
CA ALA A 158 11.02 22.13 41.21
C ALA A 158 12.27 21.46 41.83
N LEU A 159 13.09 20.81 41.00
CA LEU A 159 14.35 20.18 41.44
C LEU A 159 15.38 21.23 41.91
N ALA A 160 15.49 22.36 41.20
CA ALA A 160 16.37 23.45 41.59
C ALA A 160 15.95 24.09 42.93
N TYR A 161 14.65 24.30 43.13
CA TYR A 161 14.12 24.82 44.39
C TYR A 161 14.38 23.87 45.57
N ALA A 162 14.13 22.57 45.38
CA ALA A 162 14.42 21.56 46.40
C ALA A 162 15.91 21.52 46.77
N TYR A 163 16.80 21.61 45.78
CA TYR A 163 18.25 21.68 46.01
C TYR A 163 18.66 22.91 46.83
N PHE A 164 18.11 24.08 46.51
CA PHE A 164 18.42 25.33 47.22
C PHE A 164 17.90 25.30 48.66
N ASN A 165 16.71 24.73 48.91
CA ASN A 165 16.14 24.59 50.26
C ASN A 165 16.85 23.54 51.13
N LEU A 166 17.67 22.66 50.54
CA LEU A 166 18.49 21.68 51.29
C LEU A 166 19.86 22.24 51.69
N GLN A 167 20.28 23.39 51.14
CA GLN A 167 21.60 24.00 51.38
C GLN A 167 21.54 25.22 52.31
N HIS A 168 20.35 25.70 52.65
CA HIS A 168 20.11 26.78 53.61
C HIS A 168 19.39 26.23 54.84
#